data_AF-A0A2S1QTW8-F1
#
_entry.id   AF-A0A2S1QTW8-F1
#
_cell.length_a   1.000
_cell.length_b   1.000
_cell.length_c   1.000
_cell.angle_alpha   90.00
_cell.angle_beta   90.00
_cell.angle_gamma   90.00
#
_symmetry.space_group_name_H-M   'P 1'
#
loop_
_entity.id
_entity.type
_entity.pdbx_description
1 polymer ?
#
loop_
_entity_poly.entity_id
_entity_poly.type
_entity_poly.pdbx_seq_one_letter_code
_entity_poly.pdbx_strand_id
1 'polypeptide(L)'
;MDNYTMTFVYDGDFDLPDAPAIRDRELPQMVLEKMEQGQFQLVDFNLSENYDRHIIDTYIKDPALHRSVLEIRLDMSRSDMKTREAIHARCLQAMRDGGLTLSRAHENDDPEQGLLQSLIVFEKKDSYSATA
;
A
#
# COMPACT_ATOMS: atom_id res chain seq x y z
N MET A 1 12.30 0.96 -17.04
CA MET A 1 11.11 1.20 -16.20
C MET A 1 11.65 1.14 -14.80
N ASP A 2 11.40 2.18 -14.03
CA ASP A 2 12.00 2.31 -12.72
C ASP A 2 10.93 1.99 -11.68
N ASN A 3 11.33 1.40 -10.56
CA ASN A 3 10.41 0.96 -9.52
C ASN A 3 10.13 2.12 -8.56
N TYR A 4 8.86 2.45 -8.35
CA TYR A 4 8.44 3.54 -7.48
C TYR A 4 7.60 3.03 -6.32
N THR A 5 7.71 3.71 -5.18
CA THR A 5 6.87 3.50 -4.00
C THR A 5 5.83 4.62 -3.96
N MET A 6 4.57 4.23 -3.99
CA MET A 6 3.42 5.12 -3.81
C MET A 6 2.85 4.88 -2.43
N THR A 7 2.67 5.96 -1.67
CA THR A 7 2.12 5.90 -0.32
C THR A 7 0.73 6.52 -0.31
N PHE A 8 -0.23 5.72 0.13
CA PHE A 8 -1.61 6.11 0.28
C PHE A 8 -2.00 6.04 1.75
N VAL A 9 -2.97 6.87 2.13
CA VAL A 9 -3.51 6.91 3.50
C VAL A 9 -5.01 6.78 3.50
N TYR A 10 -5.54 6.22 4.57
CA TYR A 10 -6.98 6.12 4.83
C TYR A 10 -7.26 6.35 6.32
N ASP A 11 -8.23 7.22 6.58
CA ASP A 11 -8.59 7.66 7.95
C ASP A 11 -9.87 7.00 8.50
N GLY A 12 -10.48 6.09 7.75
CA GLY A 12 -11.67 5.37 8.21
C GLY A 12 -11.32 4.10 8.99
N ASP A 13 -12.36 3.35 9.37
CA ASP A 13 -12.21 2.04 10.03
C ASP A 13 -11.63 1.02 9.02
N PHE A 14 -10.50 0.42 9.38
CA PHE A 14 -9.81 -0.57 8.55
C PHE A 14 -8.97 -1.52 9.42
N ASP A 15 -9.64 -2.55 9.90
CA ASP A 15 -9.05 -3.56 10.77
C ASP A 15 -8.43 -4.68 9.92
N LEU A 16 -7.23 -5.15 10.28
CA LEU A 16 -6.62 -6.27 9.59
C LEU A 16 -7.18 -7.59 10.12
N PRO A 17 -7.43 -8.59 9.26
CA PRO A 17 -7.80 -9.92 9.74
C PRO A 17 -6.73 -10.50 10.67
N ASP A 18 -7.13 -11.00 11.85
CA ASP A 18 -6.23 -11.54 12.87
C ASP A 18 -5.40 -12.73 12.35
N ALA A 19 -6.03 -13.63 11.59
CA ALA A 19 -5.39 -14.84 11.10
C ALA A 19 -4.56 -14.57 9.83
N PRO A 20 -3.25 -14.90 9.80
CA PRO A 20 -2.38 -14.62 8.64
C PRO A 20 -2.91 -15.20 7.32
N ALA A 21 -3.39 -16.44 7.32
CA ALA A 21 -3.92 -17.08 6.11
C ALA A 21 -5.20 -16.41 5.57
N ILE A 22 -5.99 -15.79 6.45
CA ILE A 22 -7.17 -15.01 6.06
C ILE A 22 -6.72 -13.65 5.55
N ARG A 23 -5.78 -13.00 6.25
CA ARG A 23 -5.18 -11.72 5.86
C ARG A 23 -4.60 -11.77 4.45
N ASP A 24 -3.78 -12.75 4.14
CA ASP A 24 -3.15 -12.88 2.82
C ASP A 24 -4.18 -13.07 1.69
N ARG A 25 -5.34 -13.66 2.00
CA ARG A 25 -6.41 -13.92 1.04
C ARG A 25 -7.38 -12.75 0.89
N GLU A 26 -7.76 -12.10 1.98
CA GLU A 26 -8.87 -11.15 2.02
C GLU A 26 -8.40 -9.69 2.00
N LEU A 27 -7.23 -9.40 2.57
CA LEU A 27 -6.69 -8.03 2.60
C LEU A 27 -6.50 -7.42 1.22
N PRO A 28 -6.00 -8.13 0.18
CA PRO A 28 -5.91 -7.56 -1.17
C PRO A 28 -7.25 -7.10 -1.71
N GLN A 29 -8.32 -7.88 -1.47
CA GLN A 29 -9.68 -7.54 -1.90
C GLN A 29 -10.23 -6.33 -1.14
N MET A 30 -10.02 -6.29 0.18
CA MET A 30 -10.41 -5.14 1.02
C MET A 30 -9.73 -3.84 0.56
N VAL A 31 -8.43 -3.89 0.28
CA VAL A 31 -7.68 -2.72 -0.21
C VAL A 31 -8.16 -2.30 -1.59
N LEU A 32 -8.39 -3.26 -2.49
CA LEU A 32 -8.90 -2.99 -3.83
C LEU A 32 -10.23 -2.23 -3.77
N GLU A 33 -11.20 -2.69 -2.98
CA GLU A 33 -12.51 -2.03 -2.84
C GLU A 33 -12.38 -0.58 -2.36
N LYS A 34 -11.49 -0.31 -1.40
CA LYS A 34 -11.24 1.05 -0.90
C LYS A 34 -10.56 1.95 -1.93
N MET A 35 -9.63 1.41 -2.73
CA MET A 35 -9.04 2.14 -3.84
C MET A 35 -10.07 2.44 -4.93
N GLU A 36 -10.95 1.51 -5.27
CA GLU A 36 -12.03 1.73 -6.25
C GLU A 36 -12.99 2.83 -5.83
N GLN A 37 -13.26 2.93 -4.52
CA GLN A 37 -14.07 4.00 -3.94
C GLN A 37 -13.32 5.33 -3.79
N GLY A 38 -12.04 5.39 -4.14
CA GLY A 38 -11.20 6.58 -4.00
C GLY A 38 -10.96 7.00 -2.54
N GLN A 39 -11.07 6.05 -1.60
CA GLN A 39 -10.91 6.33 -0.18
C GLN A 39 -9.45 6.42 0.25
N PHE A 40 -8.56 5.72 -0.47
CA PHE A 40 -7.12 5.85 -0.29
C PHE A 40 -6.60 7.09 -1.01
N GLN A 41 -6.06 8.03 -0.24
CA GLN A 41 -5.49 9.26 -0.78
C GLN A 41 -3.98 9.12 -0.97
N LEU A 42 -3.49 9.35 -2.18
CA LEU A 42 -2.05 9.39 -2.45
C LEU A 42 -1.43 10.58 -1.71
N VAL A 43 -0.47 10.35 -0.83
CA VAL A 43 0.23 11.40 -0.06
C VAL A 43 1.68 11.55 -0.48
N ASP A 44 2.32 10.48 -0.95
CA ASP A 44 3.72 10.50 -1.37
C ASP A 44 3.99 9.56 -2.55
N PHE A 45 5.00 9.89 -3.33
CA PHE A 45 5.43 9.14 -4.51
C PHE A 45 6.93 9.36 -4.77
N ASN A 46 7.72 8.30 -4.65
CA ASN A 46 9.18 8.38 -4.76
C ASN A 46 9.78 7.18 -5.50
N LEU A 47 10.94 7.41 -6.12
CA LEU A 47 11.74 6.33 -6.69
C LEU A 47 12.19 5.39 -5.56
N SER A 48 11.93 4.09 -5.68
CA SER A 48 12.13 3.14 -4.58
C SER A 48 13.58 3.01 -4.16
N GLU A 49 14.55 3.28 -5.05
CA GLU A 49 15.98 3.32 -4.72
C GLU A 49 16.36 4.48 -3.78
N ASN A 50 15.59 5.57 -3.82
CA ASN A 50 15.77 6.74 -2.95
C ASN A 50 14.81 6.71 -1.76
N TYR A 51 13.97 5.68 -1.65
CA TYR A 51 12.97 5.59 -0.62
C TYR A 51 13.55 4.94 0.62
N ASP A 52 13.66 5.71 1.70
CA ASP A 52 14.03 5.16 2.99
C ASP A 52 12.88 4.27 3.48
N ARG A 53 13.16 2.99 3.70
CA ARG A 53 12.18 2.03 4.23
C ARG A 53 11.63 2.43 5.60
N HIS A 54 12.25 3.39 6.27
CA HIS A 54 11.84 3.96 7.54
C HIS A 54 10.88 5.16 7.40
N ILE A 55 10.54 5.60 6.18
CA ILE A 55 9.51 6.66 5.98
C ILE A 55 8.17 6.21 6.56
N ILE A 56 7.83 4.92 6.40
CA ILE A 56 6.64 4.34 7.02
C ILE A 56 6.61 4.64 8.53
N ASP A 57 7.75 4.55 9.23
CA ASP A 57 7.84 4.81 10.66
C ASP A 57 7.51 6.27 11.02
N THR A 58 7.62 7.19 10.06
CA THR A 58 7.25 8.61 10.25
C THR A 58 5.73 8.77 10.29
N TYR A 59 4.99 7.98 9.49
CA TYR A 59 3.52 7.95 9.55
C TYR A 59 2.98 7.24 10.79
N ILE A 60 3.80 6.36 11.40
CA ILE A 60 3.45 5.62 12.63
C ILE A 60 3.65 6.48 13.88
N LYS A 61 4.74 7.26 13.92
CA LYS A 61 5.10 8.07 15.10
C LYS A 61 4.15 9.23 15.37
N ASP A 62 3.31 9.58 14.40
CA ASP A 62 2.26 10.56 14.58
C ASP A 62 0.87 9.88 14.49
N PRO A 63 0.29 9.52 15.64
CA PRO A 63 -1.03 8.92 15.73
C PRO A 63 -2.15 9.85 15.26
N ALA A 64 -1.89 11.16 15.14
CA ALA A 64 -2.84 12.10 14.55
C ALA A 64 -2.85 12.04 13.01
N LEU A 65 -1.90 11.34 12.37
CA LEU A 65 -1.80 11.33 10.92
C LEU A 65 -2.87 10.43 10.30
N HIS A 66 -2.81 9.10 10.43
CA HIS A 66 -3.71 8.21 9.68
C HIS A 66 -3.98 6.85 10.35
N ARG A 67 -5.17 6.27 10.12
CA ARG A 67 -5.54 4.92 10.61
C ARG A 67 -4.98 3.80 9.75
N SER A 68 -4.72 4.06 8.48
CA SER A 68 -4.16 3.07 7.57
C SER A 68 -3.21 3.71 6.58
N VAL A 69 -2.05 3.08 6.41
CA VAL A 69 -1.04 3.46 5.45
C VAL A 69 -0.82 2.28 4.50
N LEU A 70 -0.92 2.56 3.21
CA LEU A 70 -0.79 1.61 2.13
C LEU A 70 0.38 2.02 1.24
N GLU A 71 1.42 1.20 1.18
CA GLU A 71 2.47 1.31 0.19
C GLU A 71 2.23 0.35 -0.97
N ILE A 72 2.37 0.85 -2.19
CA ILE A 72 2.40 0.02 -3.38
C ILE A 72 3.69 0.30 -4.14
N ARG A 73 4.48 -0.76 -4.37
CA ARG A 73 5.73 -0.70 -5.12
C ARG A 73 5.55 -1.30 -6.51
N LEU A 74 5.66 -0.47 -7.55
CA LEU A 74 5.58 -0.94 -8.93
C LEU A 74 6.37 -0.09 -9.92
N ASP A 75 6.59 -0.70 -11.08
CA ASP A 75 7.19 -0.03 -12.22
C ASP A 75 6.24 1.03 -12.81
N MET A 76 6.73 2.26 -12.88
CA MET A 76 5.98 3.41 -13.43
C MET A 76 6.64 3.94 -14.70
N SER A 77 5.81 4.28 -15.68
CA SER A 77 6.21 5.04 -16.86
C SER A 77 6.00 6.54 -16.66
N ARG A 78 6.59 7.36 -17.52
CA ARG A 78 6.37 8.82 -17.50
C ARG A 78 4.90 9.22 -17.66
N SER A 79 4.12 8.43 -18.38
CA SER A 79 2.68 8.69 -18.52
C SER A 79 1.92 8.40 -17.23
N ASP A 80 2.32 7.37 -16.48
CA ASP A 80 1.66 6.99 -15.22
C ASP A 80 1.91 8.05 -14.14
N MET A 81 3.06 8.72 -14.18
CA MET A 81 3.46 9.75 -13.21
C MET A 81 2.92 11.15 -13.51
N LYS A 82 2.11 11.31 -14.57
CA LYS A 82 1.72 12.64 -15.07
C LYS A 82 0.80 13.39 -14.10
N THR A 83 -0.11 12.67 -13.43
CA THR A 83 -1.06 13.24 -12.47
C THR A 83 -1.31 12.26 -11.32
N ARG A 84 -1.86 12.73 -10.20
CA ARG A 84 -2.21 11.86 -9.07
C ARG A 84 -3.24 10.80 -9.48
N GLU A 85 -4.18 11.17 -10.35
CA GLU A 85 -5.20 10.27 -10.89
C GLU A 85 -4.58 9.19 -11.77
N ALA A 86 -3.56 9.54 -12.57
CA ALA A 86 -2.83 8.57 -13.39
C ALA A 86 -2.05 7.57 -12.52
N ILE A 87 -1.40 8.06 -11.46
CA ILE A 87 -0.70 7.20 -10.48
C ILE A 87 -1.69 6.25 -9.80
N HIS A 88 -2.79 6.80 -9.29
CA HIS A 88 -3.83 6.01 -8.63
C HIS A 88 -4.44 4.97 -9.59
N ALA A 89 -4.79 5.36 -10.82
CA ALA A 89 -5.32 4.45 -11.83
C ALA A 89 -4.35 3.31 -12.16
N ARG A 90 -3.05 3.60 -12.27
CA ARG A 90 -2.02 2.59 -12.52
C ARG A 90 -1.89 1.59 -11.37
N CYS A 91 -1.94 2.07 -10.12
CA CYS A 91 -1.92 1.24 -8.91
C CYS A 91 -3.17 0.36 -8.81
N LEU A 92 -4.34 0.96 -9.01
CA LEU A 92 -5.62 0.26 -9.02
C LEU A 92 -5.65 -0.84 -10.09
N GLN A 93 -5.15 -0.55 -11.29
CA GLN A 93 -5.04 -1.53 -12.36
C GLN A 93 -4.12 -2.69 -11.96
N ALA A 94 -2.97 -2.40 -11.33
CA ALA A 94 -2.05 -3.45 -10.85
C ALA A 94 -2.69 -4.35 -9.78
N MET A 95 -3.50 -3.79 -8.88
CA MET A 95 -4.28 -4.54 -7.89
C MET A 95 -5.31 -5.45 -8.58
N ARG A 96 -6.10 -4.90 -9.50
CA ARG A 96 -7.15 -5.65 -10.24
C ARG A 96 -6.59 -6.81 -11.06
N ASP A 97 -5.46 -6.60 -11.70
CA ASP A 97 -4.83 -7.62 -12.56
C ASP A 97 -4.11 -8.71 -11.75
N GLY A 98 -4.08 -8.62 -10.42
CA GLY A 98 -3.31 -9.53 -9.57
C GLY A 98 -1.79 -9.40 -9.80
N GLY A 99 -1.34 -8.24 -10.29
CA GLY A 99 0.07 -7.94 -10.56
C GLY A 99 0.86 -7.56 -9.31
N LEU A 100 0.23 -7.58 -8.14
CA LEU A 100 0.80 -7.23 -6.85
C LEU A 100 0.69 -8.42 -5.88
N THR A 101 1.65 -8.52 -4.98
CA THR A 101 1.66 -9.50 -3.87
C THR A 101 1.74 -8.75 -2.55
N LEU A 102 0.96 -9.20 -1.57
CA LEU A 102 1.05 -8.67 -0.21
C LEU A 102 2.41 -9.07 0.37
N SER A 103 3.27 -8.08 0.62
CA SER A 103 4.62 -8.27 1.14
C SER A 103 4.66 -8.12 2.66
N ARG A 104 3.91 -7.15 3.20
CA ARG A 104 3.82 -6.90 4.64
C ARG A 104 2.43 -6.37 5.01
N ALA A 105 1.88 -6.87 6.12
CA ALA A 105 0.67 -6.34 6.73
C ALA A 105 0.78 -6.46 8.25
N HIS A 106 0.84 -5.32 8.95
CA HIS A 106 0.96 -5.28 10.39
C HIS A 106 0.14 -4.16 10.99
N GLU A 107 -0.33 -4.37 12.21
CA GLU A 107 -0.97 -3.35 13.02
C GLU A 107 0.06 -2.81 14.00
N ASN A 108 0.18 -1.49 14.06
CA ASN A 108 0.83 -0.81 15.16
C ASN A 108 -0.25 -0.49 16.19
N ASP A 109 -0.32 -1.32 17.23
CA ASP A 109 -1.09 -1.02 18.43
C ASP A 109 -0.19 -0.16 19.33
N ASP A 110 -0.49 1.13 19.43
CA ASP A 110 0.11 2.02 20.42
C ASP A 110 -0.91 2.23 21.56
N PRO A 111 -0.76 1.51 22.69
CA PRO A 111 -1.70 1.58 23.80
C PRO A 111 -1.71 2.94 24.49
N GLU A 112 -0.62 3.73 24.39
CA GLU A 112 -0.54 5.07 24.98
C GLU A 112 -1.35 6.09 24.18
N GLN A 113 -1.50 5.84 22.88
CA GLN A 113 -2.20 6.71 21.93
C GLN A 113 -3.63 6.26 21.66
N GLY A 114 -3.98 5.02 22.03
CA GLY A 114 -5.32 4.45 21.80
C GLY A 114 -5.68 4.30 20.33
N LEU A 115 -4.67 4.18 19.47
CA LEU A 115 -4.81 4.15 18.02
C LEU A 115 -4.22 2.86 17.46
N LEU A 116 -5.07 2.12 16.74
CA LEU A 116 -4.67 0.99 15.91
C LEU A 116 -4.37 1.53 14.51
N GLN A 117 -3.12 1.40 14.07
CA GLN A 117 -2.72 1.81 12.72
C GLN A 117 -2.37 0.60 11.86
N SER A 118 -3.01 0.46 10.72
CA SER A 118 -2.77 -0.65 9.78
C SER A 118 -1.76 -0.25 8.72
N LEU A 119 -0.71 -1.05 8.56
CA LEU A 119 0.40 -0.79 7.66
C LEU A 119 0.53 -1.93 6.65
N ILE A 120 0.26 -1.60 5.40
CA ILE A 120 0.05 -2.56 4.32
C ILE A 120 1.03 -2.24 3.20
N VAL A 121 1.79 -3.24 2.75
CA VAL A 121 2.77 -3.08 1.67
C VAL A 121 2.49 -4.12 0.60
N PHE A 122 2.22 -3.64 -0.61
CA PHE A 122 2.16 -4.44 -1.82
C PHE A 122 3.40 -4.21 -2.66
N GLU A 123 3.93 -5.29 -3.22
CA GLU A 123 5.03 -5.24 -4.17
C GLU A 123 4.61 -5.88 -5.48
N LYS A 124 5.17 -5.37 -6.58
CA LYS A 124 5.02 -6.00 -7.89
C LYS A 124 5.37 -7.47 -7.78
N LYS A 125 4.48 -8.32 -8.28
CA LYS A 125 4.74 -9.76 -8.37
C LYS A 125 5.91 -9.97 -9.32
N ASP A 126 7.03 -10.43 -8.77
CA ASP A 126 8.15 -10.83 -9.61
C ASP A 126 7.68 -11.97 -10.51
N SER A 127 7.82 -11.74 -11.81
CA SER A 127 7.61 -12.77 -12.81
C SER A 127 8.80 -13.73 -12.76
N TYR A 128 8.97 -14.45 -11.65
CA TYR A 128 9.78 -15.66 -11.69
C TYR A 128 9.06 -16.60 -12.64
N SER A 129 9.63 -16.71 -13.83
CA SER A 129 9.31 -17.73 -14.81
C SER A 129 9.32 -19.05 -14.06
N ALA A 130 8.16 -19.69 -13.95
CA ALA A 130 8.09 -21.10 -13.65
C ALA A 130 8.73 -21.84 -14.84
N THR A 131 10.05 -21.93 -14.84
CA THR A 131 10.83 -22.84 -15.68
C THR A 131 11.56 -23.79 -14.75
N ALA A 132 10.90 -24.90 -14.44
CA ALA A 132 11.44 -26.27 -14.47
C ALA A 132 10.31 -27.23 -14.08
#